data_AF-A0A8K0KA99-F1
#
_entry.id   AF-A0A8K0KA99-F1
#
_cell.length_a   1.000
_cell.length_b   1.000
_cell.length_c   1.000
_cell.angle_alpha   90.00
_cell.angle_beta   90.00
_cell.angle_gamma   90.00
#
_symmetry.space_group_name_H-M   'P 1'
#
loop_
_entity.id
_entity.type
_entity.pdbx_description
1 polymer ?
#
loop_
_entity_poly.entity_id
_entity_poly.type
_entity_poly.pdbx_seq_one_letter_code
_entity_poly.pdbx_strand_id
1 'polypeptide(L)'
;MSGIMFPAAPRFNLQEWYSNYYVRLKAADREQKISNIIIHESYRTATTADDKSKLNKDEVNKEIDVRISDIKYHIDELNKSKKDVKNEENDLSIIQKRLLNALKATELPLELSKKCLTMREGRLGIDLVRDDVELELLKEIAFIGGVQTSISCALEQCNEQSRLLRSVAFFLDRDLLDKGKALQIDEKCANLKETSIGLSTYGGKLPINLGITTEKEWDEFTQKNLSTAVKEVNNSKILKPCLNLLIKQTAEDLNKQFIITNLAFGRRIDDTKEIKNKLEDEHKQVIAEANVLTNNILHLEKAISEKEKYVALAHTRLGLRAQRPNVEHCKDTVALALAKELLDLQQSVKDLQENLGSAKSALRQLLQTQVQLEEDINVKTNTIAIDESKCMAIRQSIHFKEY
;
A
#
# COMPACT_ATOMS: atom_id res chain seq x y z
N MET A 1 62.94 102.22 68.44
CA MET A 1 63.31 100.83 68.81
C MET A 1 62.07 100.00 68.53
N SER A 2 62.05 98.99 67.66
CA SER A 2 63.03 97.91 67.54
C SER A 2 63.05 97.40 66.10
N GLY A 3 64.24 97.40 65.49
CA GLY A 3 64.46 96.89 64.15
C GLY A 3 64.43 95.36 64.14
N ILE A 4 63.70 94.80 63.18
CA ILE A 4 63.74 93.37 62.86
C ILE A 4 65.12 93.13 62.22
N MET A 5 66.07 92.62 63.01
CA MET A 5 67.33 92.08 62.50
C MET A 5 67.02 90.76 61.80
N PHE A 6 67.07 90.76 60.47
CA PHE A 6 67.23 89.51 59.74
C PHE A 6 68.59 88.91 60.13
N PRO A 7 68.66 87.63 60.55
CA PRO A 7 69.93 87.01 60.87
C PRO A 7 70.85 87.09 59.64
N ALA A 8 72.09 87.54 59.84
CA ALA A 8 73.08 87.57 58.78
C ALA A 8 73.20 86.14 58.21
N ALA A 9 72.95 85.99 56.91
CA ALA A 9 73.04 84.70 56.25
C ALA A 9 74.41 84.07 56.56
N PRO A 10 74.45 82.78 56.95
CA PRO A 10 75.71 82.12 57.29
C PRO A 10 76.69 82.29 56.12
N ARG A 11 77.85 82.89 56.41
CA ARG A 11 78.91 83.07 55.41
C ARG A 11 79.74 81.79 55.37
N PHE A 12 79.55 81.03 54.31
CA PHE A 12 80.30 79.81 54.06
C PHE A 12 81.75 80.15 53.70
N ASN A 13 82.70 79.37 54.21
CA ASN A 13 84.09 79.48 53.77
C ASN A 13 84.26 78.82 52.39
N LEU A 14 85.36 79.12 51.69
CA LEU A 14 85.59 78.63 50.33
C LEU A 14 85.59 77.08 50.27
N GLN A 15 86.07 76.42 51.32
CA GLN A 15 86.10 74.96 51.45
C GLN A 15 84.68 74.36 51.58
N GLU A 16 83.79 75.00 52.35
CA GLU A 16 82.39 74.62 52.48
C GLU A 16 81.60 74.82 51.17
N TRP A 17 81.90 75.90 50.42
CA TRP A 17 81.32 76.13 49.10
C TRP A 17 81.76 75.05 48.10
N TYR A 18 83.06 74.78 48.00
CA TYR A 18 83.58 73.69 47.15
C TYR A 18 83.02 72.33 47.55
N SER A 19 82.91 72.03 48.85
CA SER A 19 82.37 70.76 49.34
C SER A 19 80.89 70.58 49.00
N ASN A 20 80.05 71.61 49.21
CA ASN A 20 78.62 71.56 48.88
C ASN A 20 78.40 71.50 47.35
N TYR A 21 79.15 72.27 46.58
CA TYR A 21 79.10 72.22 45.11
C TYR A 21 79.50 70.84 44.58
N TYR A 22 80.56 70.23 45.14
CA TYR A 22 81.01 68.90 44.76
C TYR A 22 80.03 67.79 45.18
N VAL A 23 79.38 67.92 46.35
CA VAL A 23 78.30 67.02 46.79
C VAL A 23 77.09 67.13 45.86
N ARG A 24 76.67 68.34 45.49
CA ARG A 24 75.55 68.57 44.55
C ARG A 24 75.85 68.08 43.14
N LEU A 25 77.07 68.29 42.63
CA LEU A 25 77.52 67.73 41.34
C LEU A 25 77.54 66.20 41.36
N LYS A 26 78.06 65.57 42.44
CA LYS A 26 78.03 64.12 42.60
C LYS A 26 76.60 63.57 42.71
N ALA A 27 75.70 64.28 43.40
CA ALA A 27 74.29 63.90 43.48
C ALA A 27 73.61 64.02 42.12
N ALA A 28 73.85 65.12 41.38
CA ALA A 28 73.33 65.31 40.03
C ALA A 28 73.85 64.25 39.03
N ASP A 29 75.15 63.90 39.09
CA ASP A 29 75.75 62.84 38.27
C ASP A 29 75.16 61.45 38.60
N ARG A 30 74.89 61.17 39.88
CA ARG A 30 74.19 59.94 40.28
C ARG A 30 72.76 59.90 39.74
N GLU A 31 71.99 60.98 39.89
CA GLU A 31 70.60 60.99 39.42
C GLU A 31 70.51 60.98 37.90
N GLN A 32 71.46 61.61 37.20
CA GLN A 32 71.58 61.51 35.75
C GLN A 32 71.88 60.08 35.30
N LYS A 33 72.77 59.36 35.99
CA LYS A 33 73.05 57.94 35.73
C LYS A 33 71.84 57.06 35.98
N ILE A 34 71.14 57.23 37.11
CA ILE A 34 69.90 56.50 37.42
C ILE A 34 68.83 56.81 36.37
N SER A 35 68.63 58.08 36.03
CA SER A 35 67.68 58.49 34.99
C SER A 35 68.02 57.86 33.62
N ASN A 36 69.28 57.85 33.22
CA ASN A 36 69.71 57.22 31.96
C ASN A 36 69.44 55.71 31.96
N ILE A 37 69.66 55.03 33.09
CA ILE A 37 69.31 53.61 33.26
C ILE A 37 67.80 53.41 33.13
N ILE A 38 66.99 54.19 33.84
CA ILE A 38 65.52 54.11 33.78
C ILE A 38 65.01 54.37 32.37
N ILE A 39 65.53 55.38 31.67
CA ILE A 39 65.14 55.69 30.29
C ILE A 39 65.49 54.52 29.37
N HIS A 40 66.72 54.01 29.45
CA HIS A 40 67.16 52.89 28.61
C HIS A 40 66.34 51.62 28.88
N GLU A 41 66.06 51.32 30.15
CA GLU A 41 65.23 50.18 30.54
C GLU A 41 63.76 50.36 30.15
N SER A 42 63.24 51.58 30.22
CA SER A 42 61.89 51.94 29.75
C SER A 42 61.77 51.75 28.24
N TYR A 43 62.75 52.23 27.46
CA TYR A 43 62.81 52.00 26.01
C TYR A 43 62.90 50.50 25.68
N ARG A 44 63.79 49.76 26.34
CA ARG A 44 63.92 48.31 26.13
C ARG A 44 62.60 47.59 26.42
N THR A 45 61.95 47.92 27.53
CA THR A 45 60.66 47.34 27.93
C THR A 45 59.57 47.69 26.93
N ALA A 46 59.50 48.95 26.46
CA ALA A 46 58.54 49.39 25.46
C ALA A 46 58.73 48.67 24.11
N THR A 47 59.96 48.57 23.62
CA THR A 47 60.27 47.86 22.37
C THR A 47 59.95 46.37 22.49
N THR A 48 60.37 45.72 23.58
CA THR A 48 60.07 44.30 23.81
C THR A 48 58.57 44.05 23.93
N ALA A 49 57.82 44.98 24.53
CA ALA A 49 56.36 44.91 24.60
C ALA A 49 55.70 45.10 23.23
N ASP A 50 56.20 46.00 22.38
CA ASP A 50 55.71 46.21 21.01
C ASP A 50 55.95 44.97 20.13
N ASP A 51 57.18 44.43 20.15
CA ASP A 51 57.53 43.21 19.42
C ASP A 51 56.67 42.02 19.88
N LYS A 52 56.51 41.85 21.20
CA LYS A 52 55.65 40.80 21.75
C LYS A 52 54.19 40.97 21.37
N SER A 53 53.68 42.20 21.36
CA SER A 53 52.27 42.49 21.01
C SER A 53 52.00 42.19 19.55
N LYS A 54 52.92 42.57 18.65
CA LYS A 54 52.83 42.25 17.21
C LYS A 54 52.91 40.76 16.96
N LEU A 55 53.88 40.07 17.56
CA LEU A 55 54.02 38.61 17.43
C LEU A 55 52.76 37.88 17.91
N ASN A 56 52.25 38.22 19.10
CA ASN A 56 51.02 37.62 19.63
C ASN A 56 49.83 37.85 18.69
N LYS A 57 49.69 39.06 18.12
CA LYS A 57 48.63 39.36 17.18
C LYS A 57 48.75 38.54 15.90
N ASP A 58 49.94 38.49 15.32
CA ASP A 58 50.18 37.74 14.08
C ASP A 58 49.95 36.24 14.27
N GLU A 59 50.31 35.69 15.44
CA GLU A 59 50.04 34.31 15.82
C GLU A 59 48.53 34.06 15.96
N VAL A 60 47.82 34.89 16.72
CA VAL A 60 46.36 34.75 16.90
C VAL A 60 45.61 34.94 15.57
N ASN A 61 46.03 35.86 14.71
CA ASN A 61 45.41 36.05 13.40
C ASN A 61 45.54 34.79 12.53
N LYS A 62 46.68 34.11 12.56
CA LYS A 62 46.85 32.83 11.85
C LYS A 62 45.91 31.76 12.40
N GLU A 63 45.76 31.66 13.72
CA GLU A 63 44.83 30.72 14.34
C GLU A 63 43.36 31.04 13.97
N ILE A 64 42.99 32.32 13.87
CA ILE A 64 41.66 32.74 13.39
C ILE A 64 41.46 32.31 11.93
N ASP A 65 42.44 32.50 11.06
CA ASP A 65 42.35 32.11 9.64
C ASP A 65 42.20 30.58 9.48
N VAL A 66 42.93 29.79 10.28
CA VAL A 66 42.77 28.33 10.35
C VAL A 66 41.35 27.99 10.79
N ARG A 67 40.87 28.60 11.88
CA ARG A 67 39.53 28.35 12.41
C ARG A 67 38.41 28.67 11.42
N ILE A 68 38.52 29.79 10.71
CA ILE A 68 37.60 30.18 9.62
C ILE A 68 37.57 29.10 8.53
N SER A 69 38.74 28.58 8.16
CA SER A 69 38.87 27.54 7.13
C SER A 69 38.20 26.24 7.57
N ASP A 70 38.39 25.81 8.82
CA ASP A 70 37.76 24.62 9.38
C ASP A 70 36.22 24.76 9.46
N ILE A 71 35.72 25.92 9.91
CA ILE A 71 34.28 26.18 9.95
C ILE A 71 33.68 26.11 8.54
N LYS A 72 34.33 26.72 7.55
CA LYS A 72 33.91 26.66 6.14
C LYS A 72 33.86 25.22 5.62
N TYR A 73 34.91 24.44 5.90
CA TYR A 73 34.96 23.02 5.53
C TYR A 73 33.75 22.25 6.08
N HIS A 74 33.45 22.40 7.37
CA HIS A 74 32.28 21.72 7.95
C HIS A 74 30.96 22.21 7.39
N ILE A 75 30.81 23.51 7.12
CA ILE A 75 29.61 24.07 6.49
C ILE A 75 29.39 23.43 5.11
N ASP A 76 30.45 23.28 4.31
CA ASP A 76 30.36 22.65 2.99
C ASP A 76 29.95 21.18 3.08
N GLU A 77 30.56 20.40 3.99
CA GLU A 77 30.20 19.00 4.21
C GLU A 77 28.76 18.83 4.73
N LEU A 78 28.33 19.69 5.67
CA LEU A 78 26.95 19.70 6.16
C LEU A 78 25.95 20.04 5.06
N ASN A 79 26.25 21.03 4.20
CA ASN A 79 25.38 21.40 3.07
C ASN A 79 25.25 20.27 2.05
N LYS A 80 26.36 19.59 1.74
CA LYS A 80 26.36 18.41 0.86
C LYS A 80 25.51 17.29 1.45
N SER A 81 25.72 16.95 2.72
CA SER A 81 24.94 15.92 3.42
C SER A 81 23.45 16.26 3.48
N LYS A 82 23.11 17.52 3.78
CA LYS A 82 21.72 18.02 3.78
C LYS A 82 21.06 17.87 2.41
N LYS A 83 21.78 18.16 1.33
CA LYS A 83 21.28 17.96 -0.04
C LYS A 83 20.95 16.49 -0.31
N ASP A 84 21.82 15.58 0.11
CA ASP A 84 21.61 14.14 -0.04
C ASP A 84 20.39 13.65 0.76
N VAL A 85 20.25 14.07 2.02
CA VAL A 85 19.09 13.76 2.87
C VAL A 85 17.79 14.26 2.22
N LYS A 86 17.79 15.49 1.69
CA LYS A 86 16.60 16.09 1.07
C LYS A 86 16.21 15.40 -0.24
N ASN A 87 17.18 15.01 -1.07
CA ASN A 87 16.92 14.23 -2.28
C ASN A 87 16.27 12.89 -1.91
N GLU A 88 16.81 12.23 -0.88
CA GLU A 88 16.30 10.95 -0.41
C GLU A 88 14.88 11.05 0.18
N GLU A 89 14.59 12.12 0.93
CA GLU A 89 13.22 12.40 1.43
C GLU A 89 12.22 12.57 0.28
N ASN A 90 12.59 13.30 -0.78
CA ASN A 90 11.74 13.51 -1.94
C ASN A 90 11.46 12.19 -2.68
N ASP A 91 12.50 11.39 -2.92
CA ASP A 91 12.37 10.08 -3.57
C ASP A 91 11.45 9.14 -2.77
N LEU A 92 11.63 9.10 -1.46
CA LEU A 92 10.83 8.26 -0.57
C LEU A 92 9.37 8.72 -0.54
N SER A 93 9.10 10.02 -0.60
CA SER A 93 7.74 10.57 -0.72
C SER A 93 7.03 10.15 -2.01
N ILE A 94 7.77 10.01 -3.12
CA ILE A 94 7.19 9.50 -4.39
C ILE A 94 6.76 8.04 -4.21
N ILE A 95 7.60 7.20 -3.60
CA ILE A 95 7.28 5.78 -3.36
C ILE A 95 6.12 5.65 -2.36
N GLN A 96 6.09 6.47 -1.31
CA GLN A 96 4.97 6.53 -0.37
C GLN A 96 3.63 6.77 -1.08
N LYS A 97 3.58 7.74 -2.01
CA LYS A 97 2.38 8.00 -2.81
C LYS A 97 2.00 6.80 -3.68
N ARG A 98 2.98 6.11 -4.27
CA ARG A 98 2.74 4.90 -5.08
C ARG A 98 2.21 3.75 -4.24
N LEU A 99 2.73 3.54 -3.03
CA LEU A 99 2.19 2.56 -2.08
C LEU A 99 0.75 2.87 -1.68
N LEU A 100 0.42 4.14 -1.40
CA LEU A 100 -0.97 4.55 -1.09
C LEU A 100 -1.91 4.32 -2.27
N ASN A 101 -1.47 4.65 -3.49
CA ASN A 101 -2.26 4.40 -4.70
C ASN A 101 -2.46 2.90 -4.95
N ALA A 102 -1.40 2.10 -4.75
CA ALA A 102 -1.46 0.64 -4.87
C ALA A 102 -2.44 0.05 -3.86
N LEU A 103 -2.41 0.50 -2.59
CA LEU A 103 -3.36 0.08 -1.56
C LEU A 103 -4.80 0.41 -1.97
N LYS A 104 -5.06 1.67 -2.34
CA LYS A 104 -6.40 2.12 -2.73
C LYS A 104 -6.97 1.31 -3.90
N ALA A 105 -6.13 0.99 -4.88
CA ALA A 105 -6.58 0.26 -6.05
C ALA A 105 -6.90 -1.23 -5.79
N THR A 106 -6.56 -1.76 -4.61
CA THR A 106 -7.03 -3.09 -4.17
C THR A 106 -8.42 -3.08 -3.53
N GLU A 107 -8.95 -1.92 -3.14
CA GLU A 107 -10.25 -1.80 -2.44
C GLU A 107 -11.41 -2.29 -3.30
N LEU A 108 -11.53 -1.75 -4.52
CA LEU A 108 -12.60 -2.12 -5.45
C LEU A 108 -12.56 -3.62 -5.84
N PRO A 109 -11.41 -4.19 -6.26
CA PRO A 109 -11.33 -5.63 -6.51
C PRO A 109 -11.79 -6.49 -5.33
N LEU A 110 -11.39 -6.14 -4.10
CA LEU A 110 -11.80 -6.87 -2.90
C LEU A 110 -13.33 -6.83 -2.69
N GLU A 111 -13.92 -5.65 -2.83
CA GLU A 111 -15.37 -5.47 -2.72
C GLU A 111 -16.13 -6.26 -3.80
N LEU A 112 -15.67 -6.21 -5.04
CA LEU A 112 -16.31 -6.90 -6.16
C LEU A 112 -16.19 -8.42 -6.04
N SER A 113 -15.04 -8.97 -5.62
CA SER A 113 -14.90 -10.40 -5.38
C SER A 113 -15.83 -10.90 -4.27
N LYS A 114 -15.97 -10.14 -3.18
CA LYS A 114 -16.97 -10.44 -2.12
C LYS A 114 -18.40 -10.37 -2.68
N LYS A 115 -18.71 -9.36 -3.48
CA LYS A 115 -20.02 -9.20 -4.10
C LYS A 115 -20.35 -10.36 -5.03
N CYS A 116 -19.38 -10.90 -5.78
CA CYS A 116 -19.57 -12.09 -6.61
C CYS A 116 -19.99 -13.31 -5.76
N LEU A 117 -19.36 -13.53 -4.60
CA LEU A 117 -19.76 -14.61 -3.70
C LEU A 117 -21.21 -14.43 -3.24
N THR A 118 -21.58 -13.24 -2.76
CA THR A 118 -22.96 -12.95 -2.34
C THR A 118 -23.98 -13.09 -3.47
N MET A 119 -23.63 -12.69 -4.70
CA MET A 119 -24.51 -12.91 -5.85
C MET A 119 -24.74 -14.39 -6.14
N ARG A 120 -23.71 -15.22 -5.96
CA ARG A 120 -23.74 -16.66 -6.21
C ARG A 120 -24.50 -17.44 -5.15
N GLU A 121 -24.70 -16.89 -3.96
CA GLU A 121 -25.66 -17.41 -2.98
C GLU A 121 -27.11 -17.40 -3.50
N GLY A 122 -27.40 -16.60 -4.54
CA GLY A 122 -28.71 -16.56 -5.20
C GLY A 122 -28.97 -17.68 -6.21
N ARG A 123 -28.02 -18.61 -6.41
CA ARG A 123 -28.22 -19.79 -7.25
C ARG A 123 -29.24 -20.75 -6.63
N LEU A 124 -29.95 -21.49 -7.47
CA LEU A 124 -31.08 -22.31 -7.04
C LEU A 124 -30.75 -23.81 -7.03
N GLY A 125 -31.35 -24.53 -6.09
CA GLY A 125 -31.32 -26.00 -6.05
C GLY A 125 -29.91 -26.58 -6.05
N ILE A 126 -29.69 -27.58 -6.92
CA ILE A 126 -28.42 -28.32 -7.00
C ILE A 126 -27.23 -27.46 -7.48
N ASP A 127 -27.48 -26.31 -8.11
CA ASP A 127 -26.42 -25.41 -8.59
C ASP A 127 -25.85 -24.51 -7.50
N LEU A 128 -26.48 -24.45 -6.32
CA LEU A 128 -25.91 -23.85 -5.12
C LEU A 128 -24.87 -24.80 -4.51
N VAL A 129 -23.77 -24.96 -5.23
CA VAL A 129 -22.66 -25.87 -4.91
C VAL A 129 -21.37 -25.08 -4.77
N ARG A 130 -20.50 -25.56 -3.88
CA ARG A 130 -19.12 -25.09 -3.78
C ARG A 130 -18.32 -25.64 -4.95
N ASP A 131 -18.16 -24.83 -5.99
CA ASP A 131 -17.40 -25.14 -7.19
C ASP A 131 -16.03 -24.42 -7.19
N ASP A 132 -15.26 -24.65 -8.26
CA ASP A 132 -13.93 -24.03 -8.43
C ASP A 132 -13.98 -22.50 -8.42
N VAL A 133 -15.08 -21.90 -8.88
CA VAL A 133 -15.22 -20.44 -8.89
C VAL A 133 -15.33 -19.89 -7.48
N GLU A 134 -16.11 -20.54 -6.61
CA GLU A 134 -16.18 -20.15 -5.20
C GLU A 134 -14.82 -20.28 -4.52
N LEU A 135 -14.09 -21.37 -4.78
CA LEU A 135 -12.74 -21.58 -4.25
C LEU A 135 -11.77 -20.49 -4.72
N GLU A 136 -11.75 -20.16 -6.01
CA GLU A 136 -10.86 -19.13 -6.56
C GLU A 136 -11.24 -17.72 -6.10
N LEU A 137 -12.53 -17.42 -5.92
CA LEU A 137 -12.98 -16.15 -5.32
C LEU A 137 -12.53 -16.01 -3.87
N LEU A 138 -12.63 -17.07 -3.07
CA LEU A 138 -12.15 -17.06 -1.68
C LEU A 138 -10.63 -16.88 -1.60
N LYS A 139 -9.88 -17.55 -2.48
CA LYS A 139 -8.43 -17.34 -2.63
C LYS A 139 -8.12 -15.91 -3.04
N GLU A 140 -8.83 -15.35 -4.01
CA GLU A 140 -8.65 -13.98 -4.48
C GLU A 140 -8.89 -12.96 -3.34
N ILE A 141 -9.96 -13.12 -2.55
CA ILE A 141 -10.25 -12.27 -1.39
C ILE A 141 -9.15 -12.36 -0.33
N ALA A 142 -8.73 -13.58 0.03
CA ALA A 142 -7.67 -13.79 1.00
C ALA A 142 -6.33 -13.20 0.51
N PHE A 143 -6.03 -13.39 -0.76
CA PHE A 143 -4.81 -12.89 -1.39
C PHE A 143 -4.78 -11.36 -1.42
N ILE A 144 -5.88 -10.71 -1.84
CA ILE A 144 -5.99 -9.25 -1.81
C ILE A 144 -5.81 -8.71 -0.39
N GLY A 145 -6.42 -9.33 0.62
CA GLY A 145 -6.24 -8.94 2.02
C GLY A 145 -4.78 -9.08 2.50
N GLY A 146 -4.08 -10.13 2.07
CA GLY A 146 -2.65 -10.31 2.34
C GLY A 146 -1.78 -9.23 1.68
N VAL A 147 -2.10 -8.84 0.45
CA VAL A 147 -1.44 -7.74 -0.25
C VAL A 147 -1.67 -6.41 0.46
N GLN A 148 -2.91 -6.11 0.86
CA GLN A 148 -3.25 -4.90 1.61
C GLN A 148 -2.46 -4.79 2.91
N THR A 149 -2.34 -5.89 3.65
CA THR A 149 -1.53 -5.96 4.87
C THR A 149 -0.06 -5.71 4.58
N SER A 150 0.49 -6.35 3.54
CA SER A 150 1.90 -6.19 3.14
C SER A 150 2.24 -4.76 2.73
N ILE A 151 1.38 -4.11 1.92
CA ILE A 151 1.55 -2.71 1.51
C ILE A 151 1.42 -1.77 2.72
N SER A 152 0.52 -2.06 3.67
CA SER A 152 0.36 -1.27 4.89
C SER A 152 1.61 -1.32 5.77
N CYS A 153 2.18 -2.51 5.99
CA CYS A 153 3.46 -2.66 6.70
C CYS A 153 4.60 -1.90 5.97
N ALA A 154 4.63 -1.95 4.64
CA ALA A 154 5.61 -1.23 3.83
C ALA A 154 5.46 0.29 3.93
N LEU A 155 4.22 0.80 4.02
CA LEU A 155 3.94 2.20 4.30
C LEU A 155 4.45 2.63 5.67
N GLU A 156 4.28 1.80 6.70
CA GLU A 156 4.82 2.07 8.04
C GLU A 156 6.35 2.19 8.03
N GLN A 157 7.04 1.27 7.35
CA GLN A 157 8.50 1.33 7.18
C GLN A 157 8.93 2.60 6.44
N CYS A 158 8.23 2.96 5.37
CA CYS A 158 8.47 4.18 4.59
C CYS A 158 8.25 5.45 5.41
N ASN A 159 7.19 5.48 6.23
CA ASN A 159 6.88 6.59 7.14
C ASN A 159 7.95 6.77 8.20
N GLU A 160 8.40 5.67 8.80
CA GLU A 160 9.45 5.71 9.82
C GLU A 160 10.78 6.18 9.23
N GLN A 161 11.18 5.67 8.07
CA GLN A 161 12.39 6.14 7.40
C GLN A 161 12.30 7.63 7.02
N SER A 162 11.13 8.09 6.58
CA SER A 162 10.89 9.52 6.32
C SER A 162 11.03 10.37 7.60
N ARG A 163 10.54 9.87 8.74
CA ARG A 163 10.66 10.54 10.04
C ARG A 163 12.12 10.66 10.46
N LEU A 164 12.91 9.59 10.27
CA LEU A 164 14.34 9.58 10.59
C LEU A 164 15.12 10.57 9.72
N LEU A 165 14.88 10.60 8.40
CA LEU A 165 15.50 11.56 7.49
C LEU A 165 15.19 13.02 7.89
N ARG A 166 13.94 13.33 8.24
CA ARG A 166 13.57 14.67 8.74
C ARG A 166 14.26 15.03 10.05
N SER A 167 14.38 14.06 10.97
CA SER A 167 15.10 14.27 12.22
C SER A 167 16.58 14.60 11.97
N VAL A 168 17.23 13.90 11.05
CA VAL A 168 18.61 14.18 10.65
C VAL A 168 18.71 15.57 10.02
N ALA A 169 17.82 15.90 9.08
CA ALA A 169 17.80 17.21 8.43
C ALA A 169 17.71 18.36 9.45
N PHE A 170 16.87 18.21 10.48
CA PHE A 170 16.78 19.18 11.57
C PHE A 170 18.10 19.40 12.32
N PHE A 171 18.82 18.32 12.64
CA PHE A 171 20.11 18.42 13.33
C PHE A 171 21.20 19.04 12.45
N LEU A 172 21.24 18.69 11.15
CA LEU A 172 22.13 19.32 10.17
C LEU A 172 21.84 20.82 10.05
N ASP A 173 20.58 21.23 10.03
CA ASP A 173 20.17 22.63 9.95
C ASP A 173 20.59 23.44 11.18
N ARG A 174 20.46 22.86 12.37
CA ARG A 174 20.92 23.50 13.60
C ARG A 174 22.44 23.68 13.60
N ASP A 175 23.18 22.65 13.21
CA ASP A 175 24.64 22.68 13.15
C ASP A 175 25.14 23.72 12.13
N LEU A 176 24.51 23.78 10.94
CA LEU A 176 24.76 24.80 9.94
C LEU A 176 24.49 26.22 10.47
N LEU A 177 23.39 26.42 11.22
CA LEU A 177 23.05 27.72 11.79
C LEU A 177 24.11 28.18 12.80
N ASP A 178 24.53 27.29 13.69
CA ASP A 178 25.50 27.61 14.74
C ASP A 178 26.90 27.86 14.14
N LYS A 179 27.33 27.03 13.19
CA LYS A 179 28.59 27.25 12.45
C LYS A 179 28.56 28.51 11.60
N GLY A 180 27.43 28.83 10.97
CA GLY A 180 27.28 30.07 10.21
C GLY A 180 27.41 31.32 11.08
N LYS A 181 26.87 31.30 12.30
CA LYS A 181 27.06 32.39 13.27
C LYS A 181 28.50 32.47 13.76
N ALA A 182 29.13 31.33 14.08
CA ALA A 182 30.52 31.28 14.48
C ALA A 182 31.44 31.86 13.39
N LEU A 183 31.21 31.48 12.14
CA LEU A 183 31.95 31.99 10.99
C LEU A 183 31.85 33.51 10.88
N GLN A 184 30.65 34.08 11.02
CA GLN A 184 30.45 35.54 10.97
C GLN A 184 31.20 36.27 12.09
N ILE A 185 31.26 35.68 13.28
CA ILE A 185 32.00 36.24 14.41
C ILE A 185 33.50 36.20 14.11
N ASP A 186 34.02 35.05 13.68
CA ASP A 186 35.46 34.87 13.42
C ASP A 186 35.94 35.71 12.23
N GLU A 187 35.16 35.81 11.15
CA GLU A 187 35.44 36.71 10.03
C GLU A 187 35.42 38.18 10.48
N LYS A 188 34.54 38.56 11.41
CA LYS A 188 34.55 39.91 11.98
C LYS A 188 35.82 40.14 12.82
N CYS A 189 36.22 39.16 13.63
CA CYS A 189 37.44 39.22 14.44
C CYS A 189 38.69 39.35 13.55
N ALA A 190 38.82 38.54 12.49
CA ALA A 190 39.92 38.59 11.54
C ALA A 190 40.08 39.98 10.89
N ASN A 191 38.96 40.70 10.70
CA ASN A 191 38.94 42.03 10.09
C ASN A 191 39.24 43.18 11.06
N LEU A 192 39.29 42.94 12.38
CA LEU A 192 39.59 43.97 13.37
C LEU A 192 41.08 44.34 13.34
N LYS A 193 41.33 45.64 13.28
CA LYS A 193 42.66 46.27 13.46
C LYS A 193 42.71 47.05 14.76
N GLU A 194 43.89 47.33 15.29
CA GLU A 194 44.12 48.11 16.51
C GLU A 194 43.58 49.55 16.40
N THR A 195 43.41 50.06 15.19
CA THR A 195 42.84 51.37 14.87
C THR A 195 41.33 51.34 14.63
N SER A 196 40.68 50.18 14.83
CA SER A 196 39.24 50.04 14.59
C SER A 196 38.43 50.82 15.61
N ILE A 197 37.32 51.40 15.16
CA ILE A 197 36.38 52.12 16.02
C ILE A 197 35.61 51.11 16.88
N GLY A 198 35.42 51.42 18.16
CA GLY A 198 34.62 50.58 19.07
C GLY A 198 35.40 49.49 19.82
N LEU A 199 36.74 49.49 19.74
CA LEU A 199 37.58 48.69 20.63
C LEU A 199 37.42 49.15 22.08
N SER A 200 37.33 48.22 23.02
CA SER A 200 37.23 48.52 24.45
C SER A 200 37.90 47.42 25.28
N THR A 201 38.30 47.76 26.50
CA THR A 201 38.80 46.79 27.48
C THR A 201 37.63 46.19 28.25
N TYR A 202 37.69 44.89 28.51
CA TYR A 202 36.67 44.20 29.29
C TYR A 202 36.70 44.69 30.76
N GLY A 203 35.62 45.34 31.20
CA GLY A 203 35.47 45.90 32.55
C GLY A 203 34.72 44.99 33.55
N GLY A 204 34.46 43.74 33.19
CA GLY A 204 33.75 42.80 34.06
C GLY A 204 34.62 42.25 35.19
N LYS A 205 33.98 41.87 36.30
CA LYS A 205 34.67 41.34 37.49
C LYS A 205 35.06 39.86 37.38
N LEU A 206 34.47 39.13 36.44
CA LEU A 206 34.74 37.71 36.20
C LEU A 206 35.65 37.55 34.98
N PRO A 207 36.57 36.57 34.96
CA PRO A 207 37.33 36.27 33.75
C PRO A 207 36.41 36.01 32.55
N ILE A 208 36.85 36.40 31.36
CA ILE A 208 36.14 36.10 30.10
C ILE A 208 36.05 34.58 29.98
N ASN A 209 34.85 34.07 29.72
CA ASN A 209 34.62 32.65 29.52
C ASN A 209 35.22 32.21 28.17
N LEU A 210 36.16 31.26 28.21
CA LEU A 210 36.84 30.72 27.04
C LEU A 210 36.05 29.60 26.33
N GLY A 211 34.85 29.29 26.82
CA GLY A 211 34.05 28.17 26.38
C GLY A 211 34.21 26.94 27.28
N ILE A 212 33.27 26.01 27.13
CA ILE A 212 33.22 24.75 27.88
C ILE A 212 33.45 23.52 26.99
N THR A 213 33.52 23.71 25.67
CA THR A 213 33.65 22.66 24.67
C THR A 213 35.03 22.72 24.05
N THR A 214 35.69 21.57 23.96
CA THR A 214 36.98 21.41 23.31
C THR A 214 36.82 21.39 21.79
N GLU A 215 37.90 21.70 21.06
CA GLU A 215 37.91 21.63 19.60
C GLU A 215 37.56 20.23 19.08
N LYS A 216 38.08 19.20 19.76
CA LYS A 216 37.77 17.80 19.47
C LYS A 216 36.27 17.51 19.60
N GLU A 217 35.63 17.96 20.68
CA GLU A 217 34.18 17.76 20.88
C GLU A 217 33.35 18.51 19.83
N TRP A 218 33.82 19.68 19.37
CA TRP A 218 33.17 20.44 18.30
C TRP A 218 33.22 19.73 16.93
N ASP A 219 34.36 19.13 16.60
CA ASP A 219 34.53 18.33 15.38
C ASP A 219 33.70 17.04 15.48
N GLU A 220 33.81 16.30 16.59
CA GLU A 220 33.05 15.07 16.85
C GLU A 220 31.53 15.28 16.78
N PHE A 221 31.03 16.42 17.26
CA PHE A 221 29.61 16.77 17.15
C PHE A 221 29.13 16.80 15.69
N THR A 222 29.94 17.43 14.81
CA THR A 222 29.63 17.57 13.39
C THR A 222 29.74 16.22 12.69
N GLN A 223 30.83 15.48 12.96
CA GLN A 223 31.06 14.16 12.40
C GLN A 223 29.94 13.18 12.77
N LYS A 224 29.41 13.26 14.00
CA LYS A 224 28.26 12.46 14.43
C LYS A 224 27.01 12.76 13.61
N ASN A 225 26.72 14.04 13.35
CA ASN A 225 25.57 14.44 12.53
C ASN A 225 25.72 13.92 11.09
N LEU A 226 26.91 14.07 10.50
CA LEU A 226 27.24 13.59 9.16
C LEU A 226 27.16 12.05 9.06
N SER A 227 27.72 11.34 10.03
CA SER A 227 27.68 9.87 10.09
C SER A 227 26.26 9.34 10.20
N THR A 228 25.43 9.98 11.03
CA THR A 228 24.01 9.64 11.15
C THR A 228 23.27 9.90 9.84
N ALA A 229 23.58 11.00 9.14
CA ALA A 229 22.99 11.29 7.85
C ALA A 229 23.35 10.27 6.78
N VAL A 230 24.62 9.89 6.67
CA VAL A 230 25.07 8.83 5.74
C VAL A 230 24.35 7.51 6.05
N LYS A 231 24.23 7.15 7.33
CA LYS A 231 23.51 5.94 7.75
C LYS A 231 22.06 5.94 7.28
N GLU A 232 21.31 7.01 7.56
CA GLU A 232 19.88 7.05 7.21
C GLU A 232 19.64 7.18 5.70
N VAL A 233 20.51 7.89 4.97
CA VAL A 233 20.48 7.90 3.50
C VAL A 233 20.71 6.51 2.93
N ASN A 234 21.68 5.75 3.48
CA ASN A 234 21.94 4.38 3.04
C ASN A 234 20.79 3.43 3.36
N ASN A 235 20.19 3.52 4.55
CA ASN A 235 18.99 2.76 4.92
C ASN A 235 17.86 2.98 3.90
N SER A 236 17.60 4.24 3.55
CA SER A 236 16.58 4.58 2.57
C SER A 236 16.92 4.06 1.16
N LYS A 237 18.18 4.18 0.71
CA LYS A 237 18.63 3.60 -0.58
C LYS A 237 18.43 2.09 -0.67
N ILE A 238 18.56 1.36 0.43
CA ILE A 238 18.30 -0.10 0.50
C ILE A 238 16.79 -0.38 0.51
N LEU A 239 16.02 0.42 1.23
CA LEU A 239 14.57 0.25 1.37
C LEU A 239 13.82 0.50 0.04
N LYS A 240 14.16 1.57 -0.69
CA LYS A 240 13.44 1.99 -1.91
C LYS A 240 13.32 0.87 -2.97
N PRO A 241 14.38 0.13 -3.35
CA PRO A 241 14.25 -1.00 -4.27
C PRO A 241 13.31 -2.10 -3.78
N CYS A 242 13.36 -2.43 -2.48
CA CYS A 242 12.47 -3.43 -1.89
C CYS A 242 11.00 -2.99 -1.98
N LEU A 243 10.70 -1.72 -1.67
CA LEU A 243 9.34 -1.16 -1.79
C LEU A 243 8.84 -1.16 -3.24
N ASN A 244 9.69 -0.78 -4.19
CA ASN A 244 9.34 -0.80 -5.61
C ASN A 244 9.08 -2.23 -6.11
N LEU A 245 9.90 -3.18 -5.69
CA LEU A 245 9.72 -4.58 -6.04
C LEU A 245 8.41 -5.13 -5.46
N LEU A 246 8.07 -4.79 -4.22
CA LEU A 246 6.80 -5.16 -3.60
C LEU A 246 5.61 -4.65 -4.42
N ILE A 247 5.59 -3.36 -4.79
CA ILE A 247 4.51 -2.79 -5.62
C ILE A 247 4.36 -3.56 -6.93
N LYS A 248 5.47 -3.83 -7.61
CA LYS A 248 5.47 -4.54 -8.90
C LYS A 248 4.98 -5.98 -8.75
N GLN A 249 5.55 -6.74 -7.82
CA GLN A 249 5.20 -8.14 -7.59
C GLN A 249 3.74 -8.30 -7.19
N THR A 250 3.27 -7.46 -6.27
CA THR A 250 1.87 -7.52 -5.83
C THR A 250 0.89 -7.21 -6.96
N ALA A 251 1.20 -6.24 -7.83
CA ALA A 251 0.37 -5.97 -9.01
C ALA A 251 0.34 -7.15 -10.00
N GLU A 252 1.50 -7.76 -10.29
CA GLU A 252 1.60 -8.93 -11.16
C GLU A 252 0.83 -10.14 -10.59
N ASP A 253 0.99 -10.42 -9.30
CA ASP A 253 0.37 -11.58 -8.67
C ASP A 253 -1.15 -11.40 -8.48
N LEU A 254 -1.61 -10.17 -8.20
CA LEU A 254 -3.04 -9.84 -8.20
C LEU A 254 -3.66 -10.08 -9.57
N ASN A 255 -2.99 -9.66 -10.63
CA ASN A 255 -3.46 -9.88 -12.00
C ASN A 255 -3.48 -11.37 -12.36
N LYS A 256 -2.48 -12.16 -11.93
CA LYS A 256 -2.49 -13.61 -12.11
C LYS A 256 -3.69 -14.26 -11.42
N GLN A 257 -3.95 -13.93 -10.15
CA GLN A 257 -5.08 -14.49 -9.41
C GLN A 257 -6.43 -14.10 -10.03
N PHE A 258 -6.55 -12.86 -10.52
CA PHE A 258 -7.73 -12.39 -11.25
C PHE A 258 -7.99 -13.19 -12.53
N ILE A 259 -6.93 -13.44 -13.31
CA ILE A 259 -7.02 -14.27 -14.54
C ILE A 259 -7.46 -15.69 -14.18
N ILE A 260 -6.86 -16.31 -13.16
CA ILE A 260 -7.23 -17.67 -12.71
C ILE A 260 -8.71 -17.73 -12.33
N THR A 261 -9.18 -16.76 -11.54
CA THR A 261 -10.58 -16.67 -11.11
C THR A 261 -11.53 -16.50 -12.30
N ASN A 262 -11.17 -15.65 -13.27
CA ASN A 262 -11.99 -15.44 -14.48
C ASN A 262 -12.00 -16.67 -15.40
N LEU A 263 -10.90 -17.41 -15.48
CA LEU A 263 -10.84 -18.67 -16.22
C LEU A 263 -11.74 -19.73 -15.57
N ALA A 264 -11.78 -19.78 -14.23
CA ALA A 264 -12.71 -20.65 -13.51
C ALA A 264 -14.17 -20.28 -13.83
N PHE A 265 -14.51 -18.98 -13.81
CA PHE A 265 -15.84 -18.50 -14.24
C PHE A 265 -16.16 -18.93 -15.67
N GLY A 266 -15.26 -18.70 -16.62
CA GLY A 266 -15.45 -19.06 -18.02
C GLY A 266 -15.78 -20.54 -18.20
N ARG A 267 -14.94 -21.42 -17.62
CA ARG A 267 -15.18 -22.87 -17.65
C ARG A 267 -16.54 -23.24 -17.05
N ARG A 268 -16.86 -22.70 -15.88
CA ARG A 268 -18.13 -23.02 -15.20
C ARG A 268 -19.36 -22.57 -15.99
N ILE A 269 -19.28 -21.40 -16.64
CA ILE A 269 -20.34 -20.88 -17.50
C ILE A 269 -20.52 -21.79 -18.72
N ASP A 270 -19.42 -22.18 -19.38
CA ASP A 270 -19.43 -23.05 -20.56
C ASP A 270 -20.01 -24.44 -20.21
N ASP A 271 -19.55 -25.06 -19.12
CA ASP A 271 -20.08 -26.33 -18.62
C ASP A 271 -21.60 -26.23 -18.35
N THR A 272 -22.04 -25.14 -17.73
CA THR A 272 -23.46 -24.93 -17.41
C THR A 272 -24.30 -24.74 -18.67
N LYS A 273 -23.78 -24.04 -19.67
CA LYS A 273 -24.43 -23.87 -20.98
C LYS A 273 -24.52 -25.20 -21.74
N GLU A 274 -23.47 -26.01 -21.71
CA GLU A 274 -23.48 -27.32 -22.35
C GLU A 274 -24.55 -28.23 -21.74
N ILE A 275 -24.62 -28.29 -20.40
CA ILE A 275 -25.66 -29.08 -19.71
C ILE A 275 -27.05 -28.53 -20.00
N LYS A 276 -27.24 -27.20 -19.99
CA LYS A 276 -28.53 -26.59 -20.34
C LYS A 276 -28.97 -26.98 -21.75
N ASN A 277 -28.09 -26.90 -22.75
CA ASN A 277 -28.41 -27.26 -24.13
C ASN A 277 -28.82 -28.73 -24.24
N LYS A 278 -28.12 -29.64 -23.54
CA LYS A 278 -28.51 -31.06 -23.49
C LYS A 278 -29.89 -31.25 -22.87
N LEU A 279 -30.20 -30.56 -21.77
CA LEU A 279 -31.53 -30.61 -21.15
C LEU A 279 -32.64 -30.07 -22.09
N GLU A 280 -32.37 -28.99 -22.82
CA GLU A 280 -33.31 -28.44 -23.81
C GLU A 280 -33.54 -29.41 -24.99
N ASP A 281 -32.51 -30.15 -25.41
CA ASP A 281 -32.66 -31.14 -26.47
C ASP A 281 -33.42 -32.39 -26.01
N GLU A 282 -33.16 -32.89 -24.79
CA GLU A 282 -33.96 -33.95 -24.17
C GLU A 282 -35.42 -33.52 -23.96
N HIS A 283 -35.65 -32.28 -23.53
CA HIS A 283 -37.00 -31.72 -23.37
C HIS A 283 -37.79 -31.73 -24.69
N LYS A 284 -37.16 -31.34 -25.80
CA LYS A 284 -37.77 -31.40 -27.15
C LYS A 284 -38.12 -32.85 -27.53
N GLN A 285 -37.25 -33.81 -27.23
CA GLN A 285 -37.51 -35.23 -27.50
C GLN A 285 -38.70 -35.75 -26.70
N VAL A 286 -38.75 -35.48 -25.39
CA VAL A 286 -39.86 -35.87 -24.50
C VAL A 286 -41.19 -35.29 -24.98
N ILE A 287 -41.22 -34.02 -25.42
CA ILE A 287 -42.42 -33.40 -25.98
C ILE A 287 -42.85 -34.10 -27.28
N ALA A 288 -41.90 -34.40 -28.18
CA ALA A 288 -42.21 -35.09 -29.43
C ALA A 288 -42.79 -36.49 -29.16
N GLU A 289 -42.22 -37.25 -28.23
CA GLU A 289 -42.71 -38.56 -27.79
C GLU A 289 -44.09 -38.47 -27.15
N ALA A 290 -44.33 -37.49 -26.27
CA ALA A 290 -45.62 -37.25 -25.64
C ALA A 290 -46.72 -36.97 -26.69
N ASN A 291 -46.40 -36.21 -27.74
CA ASN A 291 -47.33 -35.96 -28.85
C ASN A 291 -47.64 -37.23 -29.66
N VAL A 292 -46.63 -38.05 -29.96
CA VAL A 292 -46.83 -39.34 -30.62
C VAL A 292 -47.72 -40.26 -29.78
N LEU A 293 -47.47 -40.32 -28.48
CA LEU A 293 -48.24 -41.17 -27.56
C LEU A 293 -49.68 -40.67 -27.38
N THR A 294 -49.88 -39.35 -27.40
CA THR A 294 -51.22 -38.74 -27.42
C THR A 294 -52.00 -39.15 -28.68
N ASN A 295 -51.38 -39.11 -29.85
CA ASN A 295 -52.00 -39.59 -31.09
C ASN A 295 -52.30 -41.10 -31.06
N ASN A 296 -51.40 -41.90 -30.47
CA ASN A 296 -51.61 -43.33 -30.29
C ASN A 296 -52.81 -43.61 -29.35
N ILE A 297 -52.95 -42.86 -28.26
CA ILE A 297 -54.10 -42.94 -27.36
C ILE A 297 -55.41 -42.67 -28.12
N LEU A 298 -55.45 -41.60 -28.92
CA LEU A 298 -56.63 -41.28 -29.76
C LEU A 298 -56.94 -42.40 -30.77
N HIS A 299 -55.91 -42.99 -31.37
CA HIS A 299 -56.06 -44.13 -32.28
C HIS A 299 -56.64 -45.36 -31.58
N LEU A 300 -56.13 -45.71 -30.39
CA LEU A 300 -56.61 -46.83 -29.58
C LEU A 300 -58.06 -46.60 -29.10
N GLU A 301 -58.40 -45.39 -28.65
CA GLU A 301 -59.78 -45.04 -28.26
C GLU A 301 -60.76 -45.18 -29.43
N LYS A 302 -60.36 -44.73 -30.62
CA LYS A 302 -61.15 -44.93 -31.85
C LYS A 302 -61.30 -46.41 -32.19
N ALA A 303 -60.21 -47.19 -32.13
CA ALA A 303 -60.23 -48.62 -32.42
C ALA A 303 -61.16 -49.38 -31.45
N ILE A 304 -61.11 -49.07 -30.15
CA ILE A 304 -62.01 -49.65 -29.14
C ILE A 304 -63.46 -49.33 -29.48
N SER A 305 -63.80 -48.06 -29.73
CA SER A 305 -65.16 -47.64 -30.10
C SER A 305 -65.67 -48.34 -31.36
N GLU A 306 -64.79 -48.55 -32.35
CA GLU A 306 -65.12 -49.32 -33.55
C GLU A 306 -65.40 -50.79 -33.22
N LYS A 307 -64.56 -51.45 -32.42
CA LYS A 307 -64.78 -52.87 -32.01
C LYS A 307 -66.01 -53.05 -31.14
N GLU A 308 -66.32 -52.11 -30.26
CA GLU A 308 -67.55 -52.12 -29.45
C GLU A 308 -68.82 -52.12 -30.32
N LYS A 309 -68.81 -51.46 -31.48
CA LYS A 309 -69.94 -51.52 -32.44
C LYS A 309 -70.12 -52.93 -33.00
N TYR A 310 -69.05 -53.65 -33.30
CA TYR A 310 -69.13 -55.06 -33.75
C TYR A 310 -69.60 -55.98 -32.62
N VAL A 311 -69.15 -55.76 -31.39
CA VAL A 311 -69.63 -56.49 -30.20
C VAL A 311 -71.14 -56.28 -30.03
N ALA A 312 -71.62 -55.03 -30.11
CA ALA A 312 -73.05 -54.72 -30.03
C ALA A 312 -73.87 -55.39 -31.15
N LEU A 313 -73.33 -55.42 -32.38
CA LEU A 313 -73.96 -56.11 -33.50
C LEU A 313 -74.06 -57.63 -33.26
N ALA A 314 -72.99 -58.27 -32.82
CA ALA A 314 -72.96 -59.71 -32.52
C ALA A 314 -73.93 -60.06 -31.37
N HIS A 315 -73.93 -59.28 -30.28
CA HIS A 315 -74.88 -59.43 -29.18
C HIS A 315 -76.34 -59.28 -29.63
N THR A 316 -76.64 -58.26 -30.43
CA THR A 316 -78.00 -58.03 -30.94
C THR A 316 -78.46 -59.19 -31.82
N ARG A 317 -77.60 -59.68 -32.72
CA ARG A 317 -77.89 -60.86 -33.56
C ARG A 317 -78.14 -62.11 -32.72
N LEU A 318 -77.33 -62.37 -31.69
CA LEU A 318 -77.54 -63.49 -30.76
C LEU A 318 -78.85 -63.34 -29.98
N GLY A 319 -79.14 -62.14 -29.46
CA GLY A 319 -80.36 -61.86 -28.70
C GLY A 319 -81.64 -62.07 -29.53
N LEU A 320 -81.66 -61.60 -30.78
CA LEU A 320 -82.79 -61.83 -31.70
C LEU A 320 -82.98 -63.33 -32.00
N ARG A 321 -81.88 -64.07 -32.20
CA ARG A 321 -81.94 -65.52 -32.45
C ARG A 321 -82.38 -66.30 -31.22
N ALA A 322 -82.13 -65.80 -30.01
CA ALA A 322 -82.58 -66.42 -28.77
C ALA A 322 -84.12 -66.40 -28.60
N GLN A 323 -84.84 -65.58 -29.37
CA GLN A 323 -86.31 -65.47 -29.33
C GLN A 323 -87.04 -66.48 -30.22
N ARG A 324 -86.32 -67.35 -30.94
CA ARG A 324 -86.93 -68.35 -31.82
C ARG A 324 -87.79 -69.34 -31.01
N PRO A 325 -88.99 -69.70 -31.48
CA PRO A 325 -89.89 -70.58 -30.72
C PRO A 325 -89.55 -72.07 -30.89
N ASN A 326 -89.76 -72.85 -29.83
CA ASN A 326 -89.73 -74.32 -29.82
C ASN A 326 -88.46 -74.92 -30.48
N VAL A 327 -88.63 -75.79 -31.48
CA VAL A 327 -87.56 -76.53 -32.17
C VAL A 327 -86.66 -75.59 -33.01
N GLU A 328 -87.16 -74.42 -33.41
CA GLU A 328 -86.37 -73.40 -34.12
C GLU A 328 -85.33 -72.71 -33.20
N HIS A 329 -85.44 -72.88 -31.87
CA HIS A 329 -84.38 -72.54 -30.91
C HIS A 329 -83.26 -73.59 -30.92
N CYS A 330 -82.73 -73.86 -32.10
CA CYS A 330 -81.67 -74.84 -32.30
C CYS A 330 -80.28 -74.18 -32.18
N LYS A 331 -79.32 -74.93 -31.64
CA LYS A 331 -77.92 -74.54 -31.59
C LYS A 331 -77.25 -74.85 -32.92
N ASP A 332 -77.58 -74.05 -33.93
CA ASP A 332 -77.07 -74.20 -35.28
C ASP A 332 -75.65 -73.62 -35.45
N THR A 333 -75.09 -73.81 -36.65
CA THR A 333 -73.75 -73.35 -37.02
C THR A 333 -73.58 -71.84 -36.90
N VAL A 334 -74.63 -71.07 -37.21
CA VAL A 334 -74.60 -69.60 -37.13
C VAL A 334 -74.59 -69.13 -35.68
N ALA A 335 -75.34 -69.78 -34.78
CA ALA A 335 -75.31 -69.47 -33.35
C ALA A 335 -73.92 -69.75 -32.74
N LEU A 336 -73.29 -70.87 -33.12
CA LEU A 336 -71.93 -71.20 -32.71
C LEU A 336 -70.90 -70.19 -33.24
N ALA A 337 -71.01 -69.80 -34.52
CA ALA A 337 -70.12 -68.82 -35.13
C ALA A 337 -70.23 -67.43 -34.49
N LEU A 338 -71.46 -66.94 -34.23
CA LEU A 338 -71.68 -65.67 -33.54
C LEU A 338 -71.17 -65.67 -32.10
N ALA A 339 -71.31 -66.80 -31.38
CA ALA A 339 -70.77 -66.94 -30.03
C ALA A 339 -69.23 -66.89 -30.03
N LYS A 340 -68.59 -67.53 -31.02
CA LYS A 340 -67.13 -67.45 -31.20
C LYS A 340 -66.68 -66.04 -31.58
N GLU A 341 -67.34 -65.41 -32.56
CA GLU A 341 -67.06 -64.04 -32.99
C GLU A 341 -67.15 -63.06 -31.81
N LEU A 342 -68.16 -63.23 -30.96
CA LEU A 342 -68.32 -62.40 -29.76
C LEU A 342 -67.15 -62.57 -28.79
N LEU A 343 -66.71 -63.80 -28.52
CA LEU A 343 -65.56 -64.06 -27.64
C LEU A 343 -64.27 -63.45 -28.21
N ASP A 344 -64.02 -63.63 -29.51
CA ASP A 344 -62.84 -63.09 -30.20
C ASP A 344 -62.84 -61.55 -30.18
N LEU A 345 -64.00 -60.91 -30.38
CA LEU A 345 -64.17 -59.46 -30.30
C LEU A 345 -64.02 -58.92 -28.87
N GLN A 346 -64.56 -59.61 -27.87
CA GLN A 346 -64.41 -59.25 -26.46
C GLN A 346 -62.95 -59.32 -26.03
N GLN A 347 -62.22 -60.36 -26.47
CA GLN A 347 -60.78 -60.46 -26.21
C GLN A 347 -60.02 -59.33 -26.90
N SER A 348 -60.32 -59.03 -28.18
CA SER A 348 -59.70 -57.92 -28.91
C SER A 348 -59.92 -56.56 -28.24
N VAL A 349 -61.14 -56.30 -27.74
CA VAL A 349 -61.45 -55.06 -26.98
C VAL A 349 -60.66 -55.01 -25.69
N LYS A 350 -60.57 -56.12 -24.95
CA LYS A 350 -59.80 -56.22 -23.72
C LYS A 350 -58.32 -55.92 -23.96
N ASP A 351 -57.70 -56.52 -24.98
CA ASP A 351 -56.29 -56.30 -25.33
C ASP A 351 -56.04 -54.83 -25.71
N LEU A 352 -56.95 -54.21 -26.47
CA LEU A 352 -56.87 -52.77 -26.79
C LEU A 352 -57.01 -51.88 -25.56
N GLN A 353 -57.89 -52.23 -24.60
CA GLN A 353 -58.06 -51.50 -23.34
C GLN A 353 -56.82 -51.60 -22.45
N GLU A 354 -56.18 -52.76 -22.37
CA GLU A 354 -54.92 -52.95 -21.63
C GLU A 354 -53.77 -52.10 -22.25
N ASN A 355 -53.67 -52.10 -23.58
CA ASN A 355 -52.70 -51.25 -24.30
C ASN A 355 -52.98 -49.76 -24.10
N LEU A 356 -54.26 -49.34 -24.10
CA LEU A 356 -54.67 -47.98 -23.81
C LEU A 356 -54.27 -47.56 -22.39
N GLY A 357 -54.47 -48.43 -21.41
CA GLY A 357 -54.06 -48.21 -20.02
C GLY A 357 -52.54 -47.99 -19.90
N SER A 358 -51.76 -48.84 -20.58
CA SER A 358 -50.31 -48.75 -20.64
C SER A 358 -49.84 -47.45 -21.30
N ALA A 359 -50.43 -47.07 -22.45
CA ALA A 359 -50.12 -45.82 -23.14
C ALA A 359 -50.46 -44.59 -22.30
N LYS A 360 -51.62 -44.56 -21.62
CA LYS A 360 -52.00 -43.48 -20.69
C LYS A 360 -51.04 -43.38 -19.50
N SER A 361 -50.55 -44.50 -18.99
CA SER A 361 -49.55 -44.49 -17.92
C SER A 361 -48.21 -43.93 -18.38
N ALA A 362 -47.71 -44.37 -19.54
CA ALA A 362 -46.47 -43.86 -20.12
C ALA A 362 -46.56 -42.36 -20.44
N LEU A 363 -47.70 -41.86 -20.94
CA LEU A 363 -47.89 -40.42 -21.19
C LEU A 363 -47.80 -39.61 -19.90
N ARG A 364 -48.41 -40.07 -18.81
CA ARG A 364 -48.31 -39.39 -17.50
C ARG A 364 -46.86 -39.30 -17.02
N GLN A 365 -46.07 -40.36 -17.22
CA GLN A 365 -44.65 -40.37 -16.86
C GLN A 365 -43.86 -39.37 -17.71
N LEU A 366 -44.08 -39.33 -19.03
CA LEU A 366 -43.41 -38.37 -19.92
C LEU A 366 -43.74 -36.92 -19.54
N LEU A 367 -45.01 -36.62 -19.23
CA LEU A 367 -45.42 -35.28 -18.79
C LEU A 367 -44.78 -34.89 -17.45
N GLN A 368 -44.61 -35.85 -16.52
CA GLN A 368 -43.89 -35.59 -15.28
C GLN A 368 -42.41 -35.30 -15.54
N THR A 369 -41.76 -36.09 -16.41
CA THR A 369 -40.37 -35.85 -16.82
C THR A 369 -40.22 -34.50 -17.52
N GLN A 370 -41.19 -34.09 -18.35
CA GLN A 370 -41.18 -32.79 -19.01
C GLN A 370 -41.10 -31.65 -17.99
N VAL A 371 -41.97 -31.67 -16.96
CA VAL A 371 -41.97 -30.64 -15.91
C VAL A 371 -40.64 -30.61 -15.17
N GLN A 372 -40.07 -31.78 -14.85
CA GLN A 372 -38.76 -31.86 -14.20
C GLN A 372 -37.65 -31.23 -15.05
N LEU A 373 -37.63 -31.51 -16.37
CA LEU A 373 -36.65 -30.92 -17.29
C LEU A 373 -36.82 -29.40 -17.39
N GLU A 374 -38.06 -28.89 -17.39
CA GLU A 374 -38.32 -27.44 -17.38
C GLU A 374 -37.79 -26.76 -16.10
N GLU A 375 -37.97 -27.39 -14.95
CA GLU A 375 -37.40 -26.92 -13.69
C GLU A 375 -35.87 -26.90 -13.73
N ASP A 376 -35.24 -27.97 -14.21
CA ASP A 376 -33.78 -28.07 -14.32
C ASP A 376 -33.20 -27.02 -15.29
N ILE A 377 -33.85 -26.78 -16.44
CA ILE A 377 -33.48 -25.74 -17.40
C ILE A 377 -33.58 -24.35 -16.75
N ASN A 378 -34.63 -24.09 -15.96
CA ASN A 378 -34.80 -22.83 -15.24
C ASN A 378 -33.70 -22.61 -14.20
N VAL A 379 -33.32 -23.66 -13.46
CA VAL A 379 -32.19 -23.61 -12.53
C VAL A 379 -30.89 -23.27 -13.26
N LYS A 380 -30.57 -23.95 -14.38
CA LYS A 380 -29.36 -23.67 -15.17
C LYS A 380 -29.37 -22.26 -15.75
N THR A 381 -30.54 -21.78 -16.19
CA THR A 381 -30.71 -20.42 -16.71
C THR A 381 -30.46 -19.36 -15.63
N ASN A 382 -30.92 -19.59 -14.40
CA ASN A 382 -30.62 -18.73 -13.26
C ASN A 382 -29.11 -18.69 -12.96
N THR A 383 -28.46 -19.84 -12.93
CA THR A 383 -27.01 -19.96 -12.70
C THR A 383 -26.20 -19.17 -13.74
N ILE A 384 -26.52 -19.31 -15.03
CA ILE A 384 -25.86 -18.56 -16.11
C ILE A 384 -26.10 -17.05 -15.94
N ALA A 385 -27.33 -16.62 -15.63
CA ALA A 385 -27.62 -15.21 -15.42
C ALA A 385 -26.82 -14.60 -14.25
N ILE A 386 -26.60 -15.35 -13.18
CA ILE A 386 -25.78 -14.90 -12.04
C ILE A 386 -24.31 -14.82 -12.42
N ASP A 387 -23.75 -15.87 -13.00
CA ASP A 387 -22.31 -15.93 -13.28
C ASP A 387 -21.91 -15.03 -14.45
N GLU A 388 -22.60 -15.13 -15.57
CA GLU A 388 -22.26 -14.42 -16.81
C GLU A 388 -22.78 -12.97 -16.78
N SER A 389 -24.06 -12.77 -16.47
CA SER A 389 -24.68 -11.44 -16.60
C SER A 389 -24.45 -10.54 -15.38
N LYS A 390 -24.27 -11.10 -14.18
CA LYS A 390 -24.03 -10.30 -12.97
C LYS A 390 -22.55 -10.30 -12.56
N CYS A 391 -21.99 -11.46 -12.25
CA CYS A 391 -20.62 -11.56 -11.72
C CYS A 391 -19.58 -11.13 -12.76
N MET A 392 -19.58 -11.73 -13.95
CA MET A 392 -18.60 -11.37 -14.98
C MET A 392 -18.76 -9.93 -15.46
N ALA A 393 -19.98 -9.39 -15.48
CA ALA A 393 -20.22 -7.97 -15.81
C ALA A 393 -19.55 -7.02 -14.81
N ILE A 394 -19.67 -7.26 -13.49
CA ILE A 394 -18.99 -6.40 -12.52
C ILE A 394 -17.46 -6.60 -12.53
N ARG A 395 -17.00 -7.82 -12.80
CA ARG A 395 -15.56 -8.14 -12.86
C ARG A 395 -14.85 -7.50 -14.04
N GLN A 396 -15.54 -7.13 -15.11
CA GLN A 396 -14.96 -6.36 -16.23
C GLN A 396 -14.43 -4.98 -15.80
N SER A 397 -14.94 -4.41 -14.70
CA SER A 397 -14.47 -3.14 -14.16
C SER A 397 -13.19 -3.26 -13.32
N ILE A 398 -12.74 -4.50 -13.02
CA ILE A 398 -11.52 -4.76 -12.28
C ILE A 398 -10.33 -4.58 -13.21
N HIS A 399 -9.49 -3.60 -12.89
CA HIS A 399 -8.24 -3.35 -13.59
C HIS A 399 -7.11 -3.16 -12.58
N PHE A 400 -6.17 -4.10 -12.55
CA PHE A 400 -4.91 -3.93 -11.85
C PHE A 400 -3.98 -3.13 -12.77
N LYS A 401 -3.97 -1.81 -12.60
CA LYS A 401 -3.00 -0.95 -13.30
C LYS A 401 -1.61 -1.14 -12.67
N GLU A 402 -0.57 -1.05 -13.49
CA GLU A 402 0.77 -0.80 -12.98
C GLU A 402 0.80 0.59 -12.32
N TYR A 403 1.18 0.66 -11.04
CA TYR A 403 1.13 1.85 -10.18
C TYR A 403 2.35 2.77 -10.25
#